data_AF-A0A845DQ30-F1
#
_entry.id   AF-A0A845DQ30-F1
#
_cell.length_a   1.000
_cell.length_b   1.000
_cell.length_c   1.000
_cell.angle_alpha   90.00
_cell.angle_beta   90.00
_cell.angle_gamma   90.00
#
_symmetry.space_group_name_H-M   'P 1'
#
loop_
_entity.id
_entity.type
_entity.pdbx_description
1 polymer ?
#
loop_
_entity_poly.entity_id
_entity_poly.type
_entity_poly.pdbx_seq_one_letter_code
_entity_poly.pdbx_strand_id
1 'polypeptide(L)' 'MTMNPMDDFLWHLKKYMEYTTEMRASYEHLSDHEKSLIVESSPTKQGPETLSKQAYAWHDELFERLKK' A
#
# COMPACT_ATOMS: atom_id res chain seq x y z
N MET A 1 11.75 -20.05 -16.63
CA MET A 1 12.60 -18.88 -16.32
C MET A 1 12.48 -18.63 -14.83
N THR A 2 13.54 -18.77 -14.05
CA THR A 2 13.55 -18.34 -12.65
C THR A 2 13.50 -16.81 -12.66
N MET A 3 12.40 -16.21 -12.19
CA MET A 3 12.34 -14.76 -12.00
C MET A 3 13.48 -14.36 -11.07
N ASN A 4 14.19 -13.29 -11.43
CA ASN A 4 15.18 -12.66 -10.55
C ASN A 4 14.48 -12.29 -9.23
N PRO A 5 15.04 -12.61 -8.05
CA PRO A 5 14.44 -12.24 -6.76
C PRO A 5 14.05 -10.77 -6.64
N MET A 6 14.78 -9.87 -7.32
CA MET A 6 14.42 -8.45 -7.36
C MET A 6 13.15 -8.19 -8.17
N ASP A 7 13.00 -8.82 -9.34
CA ASP A 7 11.80 -8.66 -10.16
C ASP A 7 10.57 -9.31 -9.48
N ASP A 8 10.78 -10.39 -8.72
CA ASP A 8 9.74 -10.98 -7.86
C ASP A 8 9.31 -10.02 -6.73
N PHE A 9 10.28 -9.38 -6.06
CA PHE A 9 9.96 -8.37 -5.04
C PHE A 9 9.21 -7.17 -5.63
N LEU A 10 9.63 -6.66 -6.79
CA LEU A 10 8.95 -5.55 -7.48
C LEU A 10 7.51 -5.92 -7.87
N TRP A 11 7.29 -7.18 -8.26
CA TRP A 11 5.94 -7.68 -8.53
C TRP A 11 5.07 -7.66 -7.26
N HIS A 12 5.60 -8.15 -6.13
CA HIS A 12 4.89 -8.14 -4.86
C HIS A 12 4.64 -6.72 -4.35
N LEU A 13 5.60 -5.80 -4.53
CA LEU A 13 5.43 -4.38 -4.18
C LEU A 13 4.32 -3.74 -5.02
N LYS A 14 4.27 -4.01 -6.32
CA LYS A 14 3.17 -3.57 -7.18
C LYS A 14 1.82 -4.12 -6.72
N LYS A 15 1.76 -5.40 -6.36
CA LYS A 15 0.54 -6.02 -5.80
C LYS A 15 0.12 -5.35 -4.49
N TYR A 16 1.08 -5.03 -3.62
CA TYR A 16 0.81 -4.30 -2.39
C TYR A 16 0.24 -2.89 -2.64
N MET A 17 0.73 -2.18 -3.66
CA MET A 17 0.15 -0.90 -4.08
C MET A 17 -1.30 -1.05 -4.58
N GLU A 18 -1.57 -2.07 -5.39
CA GLU A 18 -2.93 -2.38 -5.88
C GLU A 18 -3.89 -2.63 -4.70
N TYR A 19 -3.52 -3.52 -3.78
CA TYR A 19 -4.33 -3.83 -2.61
C TYR A 19 -4.55 -2.64 -1.67
N THR A 20 -3.51 -1.85 -1.40
CA THR A 20 -3.66 -0.67 -0.52
C THR A 20 -4.52 0.41 -1.17
N THR A 21 -4.52 0.51 -2.50
CA THR A 21 -5.41 1.41 -3.26
C THR A 21 -6.86 0.93 -3.19
N GLU A 22 -7.13 -0.36 -3.40
CA GLU A 22 -8.46 -0.95 -3.26
C GLU A 22 -9.01 -0.83 -1.83
N MET A 23 -8.15 -1.04 -0.83
CA MET A 23 -8.49 -0.87 0.58
C MET A 23 -8.82 0.58 0.92
N ARG A 24 -8.06 1.54 0.38
CA ARG A 24 -8.37 2.96 0.51
C ARG A 24 -9.72 3.30 -0.14
N ALA A 25 -9.97 2.84 -1.36
CA ALA A 25 -11.25 3.09 -2.04
C ALA A 25 -12.43 2.52 -1.24
N SER A 26 -12.27 1.30 -0.70
CA SER A 26 -13.29 0.67 0.16
C SER A 26 -13.50 1.46 1.46
N TYR A 27 -12.43 1.99 2.03
CA TYR A 27 -12.46 2.83 3.23
C TYR A 27 -13.20 4.16 3.00
N GLU A 28 -13.06 4.79 1.83
CA GLU A 28 -13.72 6.05 1.50
C GLU A 28 -15.25 5.95 1.58
N HIS A 29 -15.82 4.78 1.26
CA HIS A 29 -17.27 4.50 1.29
C HIS A 29 -17.84 4.18 2.67
N LEU A 30 -17.00 4.02 3.70
CA LEU A 30 -17.46 3.72 5.06
C LEU A 30 -18.02 4.95 5.77
N SER A 31 -18.89 4.70 6.76
CA SER A 31 -19.35 5.73 7.69
C SER A 31 -18.22 6.21 8.60
N ASP A 32 -18.37 7.40 9.19
CA ASP A 32 -17.36 7.97 10.10
C ASP A 32 -17.09 7.07 11.32
N HIS A 33 -18.14 6.38 11.81
CA HIS A 33 -17.99 5.44 12.92
C HIS A 33 -17.11 4.24 12.54
N GLU A 34 -17.39 3.62 11.39
CA GLU A 34 -16.60 2.49 10.88
C GLU A 34 -15.16 2.90 10.56
N LYS A 35 -14.98 4.11 10.01
CA LYS A 35 -13.66 4.71 9.77
C LYS A 35 -12.85 4.86 11.06
N SER A 36 -13.49 5.35 12.15
CA SER A 36 -12.86 5.48 13.46
C SER A 36 -12.46 4.12 14.03
N LEU A 37 -13.36 3.13 13.97
CA LEU A 37 -13.10 1.79 14.49
C LEU A 37 -11.91 1.12 13.80
N ILE A 38 -11.78 1.25 12.48
CA ILE A 38 -10.63 0.75 11.72
C ILE A 38 -9.34 1.44 12.15
N VAL A 39 -9.33 2.77 12.24
CA VAL A 39 -8.13 3.54 12.62
C VAL A 39 -7.73 3.24 14.05
N GLU A 40 -8.69 3.16 14.98
CA GLU A 40 -8.44 2.80 16.37
C GLU A 40 -7.95 1.36 16.52
N SER A 41 -8.37 0.45 15.65
CA SER A 41 -7.88 -0.93 15.65
C SER A 41 -6.50 -1.09 15.00
N SER A 42 -6.03 -0.10 14.24
CA SER A 42 -4.72 -0.10 13.60
C SER A 42 -3.59 -0.01 14.63
N PRO A 43 -2.54 -0.86 14.55
CA PRO A 43 -1.38 -0.80 15.45
C PRO A 43 -0.69 0.58 15.45
N THR A 44 -0.66 1.24 14.30
CA THR A 44 -0.03 2.57 14.13
C THR A 44 -1.03 3.71 14.24
N LYS A 45 -2.31 3.43 14.50
CA LYS A 45 -3.41 4.41 14.49
C LYS A 45 -3.48 5.18 13.16
N GLN A 46 -3.11 4.52 12.06
CA GLN A 46 -3.16 5.08 10.72
C GLN A 46 -4.19 4.34 9.87
N GLY A 47 -4.89 5.10 9.03
CA GLY A 47 -5.84 4.56 8.08
C GLY A 47 -5.20 4.04 6.79
N PRO A 48 -5.99 3.34 5.94
CA PRO A 48 -5.54 2.80 4.65
C PRO A 48 -4.89 3.81 3.70
N GLU A 49 -5.28 5.09 3.78
CA GLU A 49 -4.67 6.17 2.99
C GLU A 49 -3.16 6.28 3.21
N THR A 50 -2.72 6.12 4.46
CA THR A 50 -1.29 6.19 4.80
C THR A 50 -0.53 5.00 4.24
N LEU A 51 -1.12 3.80 4.28
CA LEU A 51 -0.53 2.59 3.73
C LEU A 51 -0.37 2.69 2.21
N SER A 52 -1.40 3.18 1.51
CA SER A 52 -1.33 3.45 0.07
C SER A 52 -0.21 4.44 -0.25
N LYS A 53 -0.18 5.59 0.45
CA LYS A 53 0.87 6.60 0.25
C LYS A 53 2.29 6.04 0.47
N GLN A 54 2.50 5.23 1.52
CA GLN A 54 3.78 4.61 1.81
C GLN A 54 4.18 3.58 0.74
N ALA A 55 3.23 2.79 0.24
CA ALA A 55 3.46 1.83 -0.84
C ALA A 55 3.93 2.52 -2.13
N TYR A 56 3.27 3.61 -2.52
CA TYR A 56 3.69 4.43 -3.67
C TYR A 56 5.07 5.06 -3.46
N ALA A 57 5.31 5.68 -2.29
CA ALA A 57 6.60 6.29 -2.00
C ALA A 57 7.76 5.28 -2.04
N TRP A 58 7.53 4.07 -1.51
CA TRP A 58 8.54 3.00 -1.55
C TRP A 58 8.79 2.53 -2.99
N HIS A 59 7.73 2.34 -3.78
CA HIS A 59 7.85 2.00 -5.18
C HIS A 59 8.66 3.05 -5.94
N ASP A 60 8.31 4.33 -5.83
CA ASP A 60 8.94 5.41 -6.58
C ASP A 60 10.42 5.56 -6.20
N GLU A 61 10.74 5.54 -4.91
CA GLU A 61 12.13 5.61 -4.43
C GLU A 61 12.96 4.41 -4.92
N LEU A 62 12.37 3.21 -4.92
CA LEU A 62 13.06 2.01 -5.38
C LEU A 62 13.28 2.03 -6.90
N PHE A 63 12.29 2.46 -7.68
CA PHE A 63 12.41 2.59 -9.14
C PHE A 63 13.44 3.65 -9.54
N GLU A 64 13.43 4.82 -8.89
CA GLU A 64 14.46 5.86 -9.11
C GLU A 64 15.87 5.33 -8.84
N ARG A 65 16.07 4.61 -7.71
CA ARG A 65 17.37 4.01 -7.36
C ARG A 65 17.80 2.92 -8.33
N LEU A 66 16.86 2.17 -8.90
CA LEU A 66 17.11 1.14 -9.90
C LEU A 66 17.29 1.70 -11.32
N LYS A 67 17.05 3.01 -11.54
CA LYS A 67 16.96 3.64 -12.87
C LYS A 67 15.99 2.89 -13.80
N LYS A 68 14.93 2.33 -13.22
CA LYS A 68 13.86 1.63 -13.94
C LYS A 68 12.61 2.51 -13.99
#